data_AF-A0A3D1R033-F1
#
_entry.id   AF-A0A3D1R033-F1
#
_cell.length_a   1.000
_cell.length_b   1.000
_cell.length_c   1.000
_cell.angle_alpha   90.00
_cell.angle_beta   90.00
_cell.angle_gamma   90.00
#
_symmetry.space_group_name_H-M   'P 1'
#
loop_
_entity.id
_entity.type
_entity.pdbx_description
1 polymer ?
#
loop_
_entity_poly.entity_id
_entity_poly.type
_entity_poly.pdbx_seq_one_letter_code
_entity_poly.pdbx_strand_id
1 'polypeptide(L)'
;PPPPAAPPPPPPPPPPRGARPPPVYYIPRADVRMDHLRLTERRTWCVCRGVARYYDVEVGDAIAVQAAWSYPHPTPSLNEIKGYLAFYPDRVDSCFVDGERVRAIEGSYFGGWITQEILGPFDFEPPSEDVEL
;
A
#
# COMPACT_ATOMS: atom_id res chain seq x y z
N PRO A 1 17.54 -29.85 27.80
CA PRO A 1 16.53 -28.78 27.60
C PRO A 1 17.09 -27.79 26.58
N PRO A 2 16.33 -27.34 25.57
CA PRO A 2 16.76 -26.22 24.75
C PRO A 2 16.94 -24.97 25.63
N PRO A 3 17.84 -24.04 25.28
CA PRO A 3 17.93 -22.77 25.99
C PRO A 3 16.56 -22.08 25.96
N PRO A 4 16.19 -21.32 27.01
CA PRO A 4 14.97 -20.52 26.97
C PRO A 4 15.04 -19.62 25.73
N ALA A 5 13.94 -19.55 24.99
CA ALA A 5 13.82 -18.64 23.85
C ALA A 5 14.23 -17.23 24.32
N ALA A 6 15.06 -16.56 23.53
CA ALA A 6 15.41 -15.18 23.79
C ALA A 6 14.11 -14.37 23.93
N PRO A 7 14.04 -13.42 24.88
CA PRO A 7 12.88 -12.54 24.99
C PRO A 7 12.69 -11.83 23.63
N PRO A 8 11.43 -11.60 23.22
CA PRO A 8 11.17 -10.85 22.00
C PRO A 8 11.87 -9.49 22.07
N PRO A 9 12.37 -8.96 20.93
CA PRO A 9 12.98 -7.64 20.92
C PRO A 9 11.96 -6.61 21.45
N PRO A 10 12.43 -5.53 22.11
CA PRO A 10 11.54 -4.46 22.52
C PRO A 10 10.78 -3.91 21.30
N PRO A 11 9.53 -3.44 21.49
CA PRO A 11 8.81 -2.78 20.40
C PRO A 11 9.64 -1.60 19.87
N PRO A 12 9.56 -1.31 18.55
CA PRO A 12 10.22 -0.14 17.99
C PRO A 12 9.79 1.14 18.74
N PRO A 13 10.65 2.17 18.80
CA PRO A 13 10.27 3.43 19.40
C PRO A 13 9.05 4.02 18.68
N PRO A 14 8.13 4.69 19.40
CA PRO A 14 6.98 5.31 18.77
C PRO A 14 7.45 6.34 17.72
N PRO A 15 6.72 6.48 16.61
CA PRO A 15 7.08 7.43 15.57
C PRO A 15 7.15 8.87 16.11
N PRO A 16 8.03 9.73 15.57
CA PRO A 16 8.14 11.11 15.99
C PRO A 16 6.80 11.83 15.76
N ARG A 17 6.41 12.69 16.73
CA ARG A 17 5.19 13.50 16.64
C ARG A 17 5.22 14.33 15.35
N GLY A 18 4.23 14.13 14.47
CA GLY A 18 4.11 14.84 13.19
C GLY A 18 4.55 14.03 11.97
N ALA A 19 4.98 12.78 12.14
CA ALA A 19 5.16 11.87 11.01
C ALA A 19 3.82 11.63 10.30
N ARG A 20 3.81 11.83 8.98
CA ARG A 20 2.67 11.55 8.10
C ARG A 20 3.04 10.36 7.22
N PRO A 21 2.07 9.48 6.89
CA PRO A 21 2.34 8.42 5.94
C PRO A 21 2.82 9.04 4.61
N PRO A 22 3.78 8.42 3.93
CA PRO A 22 4.19 8.87 2.61
C PRO A 22 2.99 8.88 1.66
N PRO A 23 2.99 9.77 0.66
CA PRO A 23 1.87 9.88 -0.26
C PRO A 23 1.70 8.58 -1.06
N VAL A 24 0.46 8.35 -1.49
CA VAL A 24 0.11 7.24 -2.38
C VAL A 24 -0.20 7.82 -3.74
N TYR A 25 0.37 7.23 -4.79
CA TYR A 25 0.03 7.60 -6.17
C TYR A 25 -1.20 6.82 -6.61
N TYR A 26 -2.24 7.56 -6.99
CA TYR A 26 -3.43 7.03 -7.65
C TYR A 26 -3.31 7.29 -9.15
N ILE A 27 -3.23 6.21 -9.92
CA ILE A 27 -3.03 6.25 -11.36
C ILE A 27 -4.39 6.04 -12.03
N PRO A 28 -4.78 6.89 -13.00
CA PRO A 28 -6.00 6.66 -13.77
C PRO A 28 -5.99 5.27 -14.39
N ARG A 29 -7.13 4.57 -14.34
CA ARG A 29 -7.24 3.20 -14.88
C ARG A 29 -6.82 3.10 -16.36
N ALA A 30 -7.00 4.17 -17.13
CA ALA A 30 -6.62 4.22 -18.54
C ALA A 30 -5.10 4.18 -18.77
N ASP A 31 -4.30 4.61 -17.79
CA ASP A 31 -2.85 4.63 -17.85
C ASP A 31 -2.21 3.35 -17.28
N VAL A 32 -3.04 2.40 -16.84
CA VAL A 32 -2.61 1.12 -16.29
C VAL A 32 -2.87 0.00 -17.29
N ARG A 33 -1.86 -0.87 -17.49
CA ARG A 33 -2.02 -2.10 -18.27
C ARG A 33 -2.86 -3.12 -17.50
N MET A 34 -4.19 -2.97 -17.58
CA MET A 34 -5.15 -3.80 -16.84
C MET A 34 -5.09 -5.29 -17.20
N ASP A 35 -4.52 -5.66 -18.35
CA ASP A 35 -4.36 -7.06 -18.77
C ASP A 35 -3.49 -7.89 -17.81
N HIS A 36 -2.65 -7.22 -17.01
CA HIS A 36 -1.82 -7.84 -15.97
C HIS A 36 -2.49 -7.84 -14.59
N LEU A 37 -3.71 -7.29 -14.46
CA LEU A 37 -4.37 -7.16 -13.17
C LEU A 37 -5.56 -8.09 -13.06
N ARG A 38 -5.44 -9.07 -12.16
CA ARG A 38 -6.52 -10.00 -11.83
C ARG A 38 -7.24 -9.56 -10.57
N LEU A 39 -8.54 -9.31 -10.68
CA LEU A 39 -9.36 -8.96 -9.52
C LEU A 39 -9.44 -10.15 -8.54
N THR A 40 -9.25 -9.87 -7.26
CA THR A 40 -9.38 -10.85 -6.17
C THR A 40 -10.72 -10.73 -5.46
N GLU A 41 -11.07 -11.72 -4.64
CA GLU A 41 -12.27 -11.67 -3.81
C GLU A 41 -12.12 -10.74 -2.60
N ARG A 42 -10.88 -10.42 -2.20
CA ARG A 42 -10.59 -9.61 -1.02
C ARG A 42 -11.13 -8.20 -1.15
N ARG A 43 -11.72 -7.71 -0.06
CA ARG A 43 -12.24 -6.36 0.09
C ARG A 43 -11.96 -5.86 1.50
N THR A 44 -11.70 -4.57 1.61
CA THR A 44 -11.63 -3.87 2.90
C THR A 44 -12.52 -2.66 2.83
N TRP A 45 -12.95 -2.17 3.99
CA TRP A 45 -13.82 -1.00 4.08
C TRP A 45 -13.23 0.03 5.04
N CYS A 46 -13.09 1.26 4.56
CA CYS A 46 -12.90 2.43 5.42
C CYS A 46 -14.15 3.30 5.37
N VAL A 47 -14.60 3.76 6.54
CA VAL A 47 -15.62 4.81 6.67
C VAL A 47 -15.30 6.05 5.83
N CYS A 48 -14.01 6.36 5.70
CA CYS A 48 -13.47 7.53 5.03
C CYS A 48 -13.39 7.39 3.50
N ARG A 49 -13.04 6.19 3.01
CA ARG A 49 -12.63 5.92 1.62
C ARG A 49 -13.59 5.04 0.85
N GLY A 50 -14.51 4.35 1.53
CA GLY A 50 -15.40 3.36 0.93
C GLY A 50 -14.76 1.98 0.86
N VAL A 51 -15.26 1.14 -0.07
CA VAL A 51 -14.80 -0.24 -0.24
C VAL A 51 -13.59 -0.29 -1.18
N ALA A 52 -12.46 -0.80 -0.72
CA ALA A 52 -11.32 -1.12 -1.56
C ALA A 52 -11.51 -2.49 -2.22
N ARG A 53 -11.05 -2.61 -3.46
CA ARG A 53 -10.90 -3.89 -4.18
C ARG A 53 -9.43 -4.12 -4.49
N TYR A 54 -8.98 -5.36 -4.35
CA TYR A 54 -7.59 -5.74 -4.55
C TYR A 54 -7.39 -6.55 -5.82
N TYR A 55 -6.22 -6.38 -6.43
CA TYR A 55 -5.80 -7.09 -7.64
C TYR A 55 -4.45 -7.76 -7.40
N ASP A 56 -4.33 -8.97 -7.92
CA ASP A 56 -3.03 -9.62 -8.14
C ASP A 56 -2.42 -9.06 -9.42
N VAL A 57 -1.10 -8.88 -9.42
CA VAL A 57 -0.35 -8.49 -10.63
C VAL A 57 0.28 -9.76 -11.21
N GLU A 58 -0.14 -10.14 -12.41
CA GLU A 58 0.31 -11.34 -13.12
C GLU A 58 1.15 -10.95 -14.35
N VAL A 59 2.43 -11.34 -14.35
CA VAL A 59 3.36 -11.08 -15.47
C VAL A 59 4.15 -12.35 -15.75
N GLY A 60 3.88 -12.99 -16.90
CA GLY A 60 4.44 -14.30 -17.21
C GLY A 60 4.02 -15.33 -16.16
N ASP A 61 4.99 -16.01 -15.55
CA ASP A 61 4.76 -17.00 -14.49
C ASP A 61 4.79 -16.39 -13.07
N ALA A 62 5.06 -15.10 -12.93
CA ALA A 62 5.15 -14.42 -11.64
C ALA A 62 3.81 -13.79 -11.24
N ILE A 63 3.45 -13.98 -9.97
CA ILE A 63 2.23 -13.43 -9.37
C ILE A 63 2.60 -12.64 -8.12
N ALA A 64 2.34 -11.34 -8.14
CA ALA A 64 2.42 -10.48 -6.97
C ALA A 64 1.03 -10.32 -6.36
N VAL A 65 0.83 -11.02 -5.24
CA VAL A 65 -0.48 -11.16 -4.59
C VAL A 65 -0.92 -9.85 -3.94
N GLN A 66 -2.15 -9.42 -4.27
CA GLN A 66 -2.79 -8.20 -3.75
C GLN A 66 -1.88 -6.98 -3.82
N ALA A 67 -1.08 -6.89 -4.89
CA ALA A 67 -0.08 -5.85 -5.06
C ALA A 67 -0.68 -4.52 -5.56
N ALA A 68 -1.95 -4.52 -6.00
CA ALA A 68 -2.67 -3.31 -6.37
C ALA A 68 -4.06 -3.24 -5.73
N TRP A 69 -4.59 -2.02 -5.58
CA TRP A 69 -5.95 -1.79 -5.08
C TRP A 69 -6.62 -0.59 -5.75
N SER A 70 -7.95 -0.52 -5.65
CA SER A 70 -8.78 0.55 -6.20
C SER A 70 -10.03 0.79 -5.37
N TYR A 71 -10.52 2.03 -5.36
CA TYR A 71 -11.82 2.40 -4.83
C TYR A 71 -12.81 2.64 -5.98
N PRO A 72 -13.63 1.65 -6.39
CA PRO A 72 -14.62 1.84 -7.47
C PRO A 72 -15.78 2.75 -7.08
N HIS A 73 -16.08 2.82 -5.78
CA HIS A 73 -17.16 3.62 -5.20
C HIS A 73 -16.64 4.34 -3.94
N PRO A 74 -15.77 5.35 -4.10
CA PRO A 74 -15.28 6.11 -2.96
C PRO A 74 -16.37 7.01 -2.38
N THR A 75 -16.12 7.57 -1.20
CA THR A 75 -16.97 8.61 -0.62
C THR A 75 -16.96 9.87 -1.50
N PRO A 76 -17.97 10.76 -1.41
CA PRO A 76 -18.04 11.96 -2.24
C PRO A 76 -16.79 12.85 -2.16
N SER A 77 -16.18 12.94 -0.98
CA SER A 77 -14.94 13.70 -0.74
C SER A 77 -13.71 13.16 -1.47
N LEU A 78 -13.77 11.93 -1.98
CA LEU A 78 -12.68 11.26 -2.70
C LEU A 78 -13.12 10.79 -4.10
N ASN A 79 -14.12 11.45 -4.68
CA ASN A 79 -14.63 11.08 -5.99
C ASN A 79 -13.59 11.29 -7.12
N GLU A 80 -12.57 12.13 -6.90
CA GLU A 80 -11.47 12.35 -7.84
C GLU A 80 -10.61 11.10 -8.11
N ILE A 81 -10.48 10.19 -7.12
CA ILE A 81 -9.72 8.94 -7.27
C ILE A 81 -10.61 7.75 -7.65
N LYS A 82 -11.86 8.00 -8.06
CA LYS A 82 -12.83 6.93 -8.36
C LYS A 82 -12.31 6.02 -9.46
N GLY A 83 -12.12 4.75 -9.12
CA GLY A 83 -11.65 3.73 -10.04
C GLY A 83 -10.17 3.83 -10.40
N TYR A 84 -9.42 4.75 -9.79
CA TYR A 84 -7.96 4.84 -9.95
C TYR A 84 -7.31 3.67 -9.23
N LEU A 85 -6.09 3.34 -9.64
CA LEU A 85 -5.32 2.21 -9.14
C LEU A 85 -4.13 2.73 -8.34
N ALA A 86 -3.87 2.10 -7.21
CA ALA A 86 -2.66 2.30 -6.43
C ALA A 86 -1.95 0.95 -6.24
N PHE A 87 -0.63 1.00 -6.02
CA PHE A 87 0.24 -0.17 -5.96
C PHE A 87 1.09 -0.16 -4.70
N TYR A 88 1.34 -1.36 -4.16
CA TYR A 88 2.19 -1.59 -3.00
C TYR A 88 3.64 -1.77 -3.48
N PRO A 89 4.54 -0.80 -3.27
CA PRO A 89 5.91 -0.91 -3.79
C PRO A 89 6.70 -2.05 -3.14
N ASP A 90 6.31 -2.49 -1.94
CA ASP A 90 6.89 -3.63 -1.21
C ASP A 90 6.45 -5.00 -1.73
N ARG A 91 5.40 -5.07 -2.57
CA ARG A 91 4.84 -6.34 -3.07
C ARG A 91 5.25 -6.68 -4.50
N VAL A 92 6.09 -5.86 -5.10
CA VAL A 92 6.58 -6.03 -6.48
C VAL A 92 8.11 -6.05 -6.49
N ASP A 93 8.71 -6.66 -7.51
CA ASP A 93 10.18 -6.75 -7.62
C ASP A 93 10.85 -5.37 -7.68
N SER A 94 10.15 -4.41 -8.30
CA SER A 94 10.60 -3.02 -8.37
C SER A 94 9.46 -2.06 -8.71
N CYS A 95 9.53 -0.86 -8.13
CA CYS A 95 8.63 0.26 -8.39
C CYS A 95 9.48 1.50 -8.61
N PHE A 96 9.19 2.26 -9.66
CA PHE A 96 9.94 3.45 -10.03
C PHE A 96 9.01 4.63 -10.34
N VAL A 97 9.42 5.83 -9.94
CA VAL A 97 8.82 7.11 -10.32
C VAL A 97 9.91 7.95 -10.95
N ASP A 98 9.71 8.40 -12.19
CA ASP A 98 10.69 9.21 -12.94
C ASP A 98 12.11 8.63 -12.97
N GLY A 99 12.21 7.29 -12.98
CA GLY A 99 13.47 6.55 -12.98
C GLY A 99 14.10 6.34 -11.60
N GLU A 100 13.52 6.89 -10.54
CA GLU A 100 13.96 6.67 -9.16
C GLU A 100 13.23 5.47 -8.54
N ARG A 101 13.99 4.55 -7.90
CA ARG A 101 13.40 3.42 -7.20
C ARG A 101 12.67 3.89 -5.94
N VAL A 102 11.37 3.60 -5.87
CA VAL A 102 10.53 3.89 -4.71
C VAL A 102 10.96 3.04 -3.53
N ARG A 103 11.10 3.66 -2.36
CA ARG A 103 11.23 2.96 -1.08
C ARG A 103 9.86 2.83 -0.44
N ALA A 104 9.51 1.62 -0.03
CA ALA A 104 8.33 1.37 0.79
C ALA A 104 8.69 1.41 2.28
N ILE A 105 7.70 1.73 3.10
CA ILE A 105 7.74 1.38 4.53
C ILE A 105 7.23 -0.06 4.61
N GLU A 106 8.10 -0.99 4.95
CA GLU A 106 7.76 -2.41 5.06
C GLU A 106 6.62 -2.61 6.07
N GLY A 107 5.60 -3.40 5.71
CA GLY A 107 4.42 -3.61 6.56
C GLY A 107 3.41 -2.45 6.56
N SER A 108 3.61 -1.41 5.75
CA SER A 108 2.65 -0.31 5.63
C SER A 108 1.42 -0.71 4.82
N TYR A 109 0.28 -0.84 5.49
CA TYR A 109 -1.04 -1.05 4.86
C TYR A 109 -1.45 0.06 3.91
N PHE A 110 -0.80 1.22 3.99
CA PHE A 110 -1.12 2.41 3.21
C PHE A 110 -0.51 2.40 1.81
N GLY A 111 0.55 1.59 1.58
CA GLY A 111 1.25 1.53 0.30
C GLY A 111 1.77 2.89 -0.17
N GLY A 112 2.36 3.65 0.75
CA GLY A 112 2.94 4.96 0.46
C GLY A 112 4.32 4.86 -0.19
N TRP A 113 4.61 5.82 -1.07
CA TRP A 113 5.76 5.81 -1.96
C TRP A 113 6.76 6.87 -1.49
N ILE A 114 8.01 6.48 -1.20
CA ILE A 114 9.08 7.39 -0.80
C ILE A 114 10.10 7.51 -1.94
N THR A 115 10.27 8.72 -2.47
CA THR A 115 11.32 9.11 -3.43
C THR A 115 12.20 10.23 -2.83
N GLN A 116 13.29 10.61 -3.47
CA GLN A 116 14.22 11.64 -3.00
C GLN A 116 13.58 13.04 -2.94
N GLU A 117 12.54 13.28 -3.75
CA GLU A 117 11.79 14.54 -3.74
C GLU A 117 10.72 14.60 -2.65
N ILE A 118 10.33 13.44 -2.10
CA ILE A 118 9.41 13.34 -0.98
C ILE A 118 10.24 13.37 0.31
N LEU A 119 10.57 14.58 0.79
CA LEU A 119 11.36 14.79 2.01
C LEU A 119 10.48 15.08 3.23
N GLY A 120 10.52 14.19 4.22
CA GLY A 120 9.94 14.36 5.56
C GLY A 120 10.22 13.11 6.42
N PRO A 121 10.11 13.17 7.76
CA PRO A 121 10.26 11.98 8.59
C PRO A 121 9.07 11.03 8.37
N PHE A 122 9.32 9.82 7.86
CA PHE A 122 8.29 8.83 7.49
C PHE A 122 8.22 7.62 8.43
N ASP A 123 8.68 7.73 9.67
CA ASP A 123 8.43 6.69 10.66
C ASP A 123 6.94 6.75 11.04
N PHE A 124 6.13 5.80 10.56
CA PHE A 124 4.73 5.68 10.93
C PHE A 124 4.37 4.22 11.22
N GLU A 125 3.83 3.99 12.41
CA GLU A 125 3.20 2.73 12.79
C GLU A 125 1.69 2.83 12.48
N PRO A 126 1.08 1.86 11.78
CA PRO A 126 -0.29 1.97 11.30
C PRO A 126 -1.31 1.95 12.47
N PRO A 127 -2.31 2.85 12.52
CA PRO A 127 -3.51 2.61 13.30
C PRO A 127 -4.27 1.44 12.68
N SER A 128 -4.59 0.46 13.52
CA SER A 128 -5.20 -0.81 13.16
C SER A 128 -6.71 -0.67 12.94
N GLU A 129 -7.18 -0.01 11.88
CA GLU A 129 -8.61 -0.01 11.55
C GLU A 129 -8.88 -0.09 10.04
N ASP A 130 -8.38 -1.15 9.40
CA ASP A 130 -9.02 -1.73 8.22
C ASP A 130 -9.68 -3.04 8.65
N VAL A 131 -11.00 -3.10 8.55
CA VAL A 131 -11.75 -4.33 8.83
C VAL A 131 -11.88 -5.09 7.52
N GLU A 132 -11.41 -6.34 7.53
CA GLU A 132 -11.60 -7.27 6.41
C GLU A 132 -13.07 -7.67 6.33
N LEU A 133 -13.65 -7.62 5.12
CA LEU A 133 -15.06 -7.94 4.85
C LEU A 133 -15.25 -9.38 4.40
#